data_AF-A0A4Q9FYL8-F1
#
_entry.id   AF-A0A4Q9FYL8-F1
#
_cell.length_a   1.000
_cell.length_b   1.000
_cell.length_c   1.000
_cell.angle_alpha   90.00
_cell.angle_beta   90.00
_cell.angle_gamma   90.00
#
_symmetry.space_group_name_H-M   'P 1'
#
loop_
_entity.id
_entity.type
_entity.pdbx_description
1 polymer ?
#
loop_
_entity_poly.entity_id
_entity_poly.type
_entity_poly.pdbx_seq_one_letter_code
_entity_poly.pdbx_strand_id
1 'polypeptide(L)'
;HYNRHRYYDPEIGRYLTPDPVKLAGGLNQYQYTPNPTGWVDPLGLSGNCPPPNKPGCQAPDDTTGVKVDEGEPALPMLTGDQRRARIDELAEANAYRRLDEMERATPGAHFLEKHGKQTSLESQRDRTMTGRNPATGEIERYTTGRRAGQPKIPTAATRFFSYRDQLNVIQRAQLIFRQSSHAASKLPMNMGKEIGEGYKRGGLVYGRQKKAIAILDTTGAPITTFADF
;
A
#
# COMPACT_ATOMS: atom_id res chain seq x y z
N HIS A 1 63.55 -18.21 6.26
CA HIS A 1 62.72 -18.27 7.49
C HIS A 1 61.25 -18.42 7.16
N TYR A 2 60.44 -19.02 8.04
CA TYR A 2 59.00 -19.21 7.82
C TYR A 2 58.19 -18.36 8.82
N ASN A 3 57.42 -17.41 8.30
CA ASN A 3 56.55 -16.52 9.07
C ASN A 3 55.11 -16.89 8.74
N ARG A 4 54.59 -17.92 9.43
CA ARG A 4 53.22 -18.47 9.38
C ARG A 4 52.60 -18.60 7.98
N HIS A 5 52.22 -17.51 7.32
CA HIS A 5 51.62 -17.56 5.99
C HIS A 5 52.65 -17.49 4.84
N ARG A 6 53.90 -17.07 5.09
CA ARG A 6 54.90 -16.86 4.03
C ARG A 6 56.31 -17.30 4.41
N TYR A 7 57.12 -17.58 3.40
CA TYR A 7 58.56 -17.80 3.54
C TYR A 7 59.32 -16.50 3.29
N TYR A 8 60.09 -16.06 4.28
CA TYR A 8 60.93 -14.87 4.27
C TYR A 8 62.39 -15.24 3.95
N ASP A 9 63.00 -14.52 3.02
CA ASP A 9 64.42 -14.61 2.71
C ASP A 9 65.20 -13.50 3.43
N PRO A 10 66.06 -13.84 4.42
CA PRO A 10 66.83 -12.86 5.17
C PRO A 10 67.98 -12.25 4.34
N GLU A 11 68.48 -12.93 3.31
CA GLU A 11 69.57 -12.42 2.48
C GLU A 11 69.08 -11.28 1.58
N ILE A 12 67.85 -11.40 1.08
CA ILE A 12 67.23 -10.43 0.17
C ILE A 12 66.32 -9.44 0.93
N GLY A 13 65.91 -9.77 2.15
CA GLY A 13 65.08 -8.92 2.99
C GLY A 13 63.61 -8.85 2.58
N ARG A 14 63.06 -9.91 1.96
CA ARG A 14 61.67 -9.93 1.43
C ARG A 14 61.02 -11.31 1.49
N TYR A 15 59.72 -11.39 1.26
CA TYR A 15 59.00 -12.66 1.10
C TYR A 15 59.24 -13.28 -0.28
N LEU A 16 59.25 -14.61 -0.32
CA LEU A 16 59.41 -15.41 -1.56
C LEU A 16 58.11 -15.56 -2.34
N THR A 17 56.96 -15.39 -1.66
CA THR A 17 55.63 -15.53 -2.24
C THR A 17 54.83 -14.24 -2.05
N PRO A 18 53.95 -13.89 -3.00
CA PRO A 18 53.07 -12.73 -2.84
C PRO A 18 52.20 -12.83 -1.58
N ASP A 19 51.84 -11.69 -1.01
CA ASP A 19 50.94 -11.62 0.15
C ASP A 19 49.58 -12.27 -0.16
N PRO A 20 49.16 -13.32 0.57
CA PRO A 20 47.88 -13.98 0.33
C PRO A 20 46.67 -13.07 0.58
N VAL A 21 46.81 -11.98 1.35
CA VAL A 21 45.75 -10.96 1.49
C VAL A 21 45.77 -9.92 0.36
N LYS A 22 46.59 -10.12 -0.67
CA LYS A 22 46.67 -9.30 -1.88
C LYS A 22 46.93 -7.83 -1.51
N LEU A 23 46.17 -6.90 -2.10
CA LEU A 23 46.33 -5.47 -1.90
C LEU A 23 46.05 -5.00 -0.45
N ALA A 24 45.36 -5.80 0.37
CA ALA A 24 45.15 -5.47 1.78
C ALA A 24 46.44 -5.56 2.60
N GLY A 25 47.44 -6.33 2.13
CA GLY A 25 48.78 -6.40 2.71
C GLY A 25 49.74 -5.30 2.21
N GLY A 26 49.21 -4.28 1.54
CA GLY A 26 49.95 -3.19 0.94
C GLY A 26 50.24 -3.38 -0.55
N LEU A 27 50.76 -2.32 -1.18
CA LEU A 27 51.02 -2.28 -2.62
C LEU A 27 52.18 -3.22 -3.04
N ASN A 28 53.13 -3.46 -2.14
CA ASN A 28 54.25 -4.35 -2.39
C ASN A 28 54.00 -5.73 -1.78
N GLN A 29 53.53 -6.67 -2.61
CA GLN A 29 53.12 -8.01 -2.18
C GLN A 29 54.27 -8.87 -1.63
N TYR A 30 55.53 -8.48 -1.83
CA TYR A 30 56.70 -9.22 -1.34
C TYR A 30 57.37 -8.55 -0.14
N GLN A 31 56.86 -7.42 0.35
CA GLN A 31 57.49 -6.66 1.43
C GLN A 31 57.40 -7.40 2.77
N TYR A 32 58.52 -7.45 3.51
CA TYR A 32 58.54 -7.99 4.87
C TYR A 32 57.85 -7.07 5.87
N THR A 33 58.46 -5.92 6.17
CA THR A 33 57.87 -4.83 6.96
C THR A 33 58.33 -3.49 6.37
N PRO A 34 57.58 -2.39 6.59
CA PRO A 34 58.03 -1.04 6.22
C PRO A 34 59.33 -0.61 6.90
N ASN A 35 59.58 -1.09 8.13
CA ASN A 35 60.79 -0.78 8.89
C ASN A 35 61.37 -2.04 9.58
N PRO A 36 62.28 -2.79 8.93
CA PRO A 36 62.77 -4.08 9.44
C PRO A 36 63.72 -3.95 10.65
N THR A 37 64.20 -2.76 11.00
CA THR A 37 65.05 -2.56 12.18
C THR A 37 64.24 -2.39 13.47
N GLY A 38 62.95 -2.07 13.37
CA GLY A 38 62.07 -1.89 14.53
C GLY A 38 60.78 -2.70 14.50
N TRP A 39 60.38 -3.24 13.34
CA TRP A 39 59.09 -3.91 13.15
C TRP A 39 59.29 -5.36 12.69
N VAL A 40 58.42 -6.24 13.18
CA VAL A 40 58.37 -7.66 12.85
C VAL A 40 56.99 -7.95 12.26
N ASP A 41 56.90 -8.83 11.25
CA ASP A 41 55.63 -9.37 10.71
C ASP A 41 55.46 -10.82 11.20
N PRO A 42 54.80 -11.05 12.34
CA PRO A 42 54.71 -12.38 12.95
C PRO A 42 53.78 -13.34 12.18
N LEU A 43 52.85 -12.78 11.40
CA LEU A 43 51.84 -13.56 10.69
C LEU A 43 52.24 -13.84 9.25
N GLY A 44 53.21 -13.12 8.71
CA GLY A 44 53.45 -13.18 7.27
C GLY A 44 52.31 -12.55 6.50
N LEU A 45 51.68 -11.50 7.02
CA LEU A 45 50.63 -10.73 6.38
C LEU A 45 50.97 -9.27 6.63
N SER A 46 51.40 -8.54 5.61
CA SER A 46 51.96 -7.18 5.74
C SER A 46 50.84 -6.15 5.95
N GLY A 47 49.93 -6.40 6.89
CA GLY A 47 48.89 -5.47 7.34
C GLY A 47 49.28 -4.90 8.70
N ASN A 48 49.85 -3.69 8.70
CA ASN A 48 50.01 -2.78 9.84
C ASN A 48 49.58 -3.32 11.22
N CYS A 49 50.53 -3.60 12.12
CA CYS A 49 50.23 -3.66 13.56
C CYS A 49 51.45 -3.24 14.41
N PRO A 50 51.47 -2.02 14.96
CA PRO A 50 52.07 -1.74 16.26
C PRO A 50 51.14 -2.27 17.39
N PRO A 51 51.65 -2.46 18.63
CA PRO A 51 50.94 -3.12 19.74
C PRO A 51 49.62 -2.43 20.13
N PRO A 52 48.72 -3.12 20.86
CA PRO A 52 47.42 -2.57 21.25
C PRO A 52 47.61 -1.27 22.06
N ASN A 53 46.82 -0.24 21.71
CA ASN A 53 46.75 1.11 22.34
C ASN A 53 47.68 2.23 21.81
N LYS A 54 47.72 2.48 20.50
CA LYS A 54 48.03 3.82 19.98
C LYS A 54 46.87 4.40 19.13
N PRO A 55 46.27 5.53 19.52
CA PRO A 55 45.39 6.28 18.62
C PRO A 55 46.28 7.00 17.59
N GLY A 56 46.18 6.62 16.32
CA GLY A 56 46.97 7.22 15.24
C GLY A 56 47.29 6.32 14.05
N CYS A 57 46.97 5.03 14.10
CA CYS A 57 47.05 4.15 12.92
C CYS A 57 45.70 4.13 12.21
N GLN A 58 45.42 5.15 11.40
CA GLN A 58 44.51 4.93 10.28
C GLN A 58 45.32 4.19 9.22
N ALA A 59 44.93 2.95 8.91
CA ALA A 59 45.31 2.37 7.63
C ALA A 59 44.92 3.39 6.54
N PRO A 60 45.60 3.42 5.36
CA PRO A 60 44.98 3.98 4.18
C PRO A 60 43.85 3.03 3.74
N ASP A 61 42.89 2.80 4.63
CA ASP A 61 41.58 2.31 4.28
C ASP A 61 40.75 3.53 3.92
N ASP A 62 41.06 4.08 2.76
CA ASP A 62 40.12 4.90 2.01
C ASP A 62 39.51 4.05 0.89
N THR A 63 39.28 2.76 1.16
CA THR A 63 38.35 1.96 0.33
C THR A 63 36.92 2.05 0.83
N THR A 64 36.70 2.59 2.04
CA THR A 64 35.36 2.94 2.55
C THR A 64 34.65 4.00 1.70
N GLY A 65 35.34 4.66 0.77
CA GLY A 65 34.79 5.62 -0.19
C GLY A 65 34.74 5.15 -1.66
N VAL A 66 35.30 3.98 -2.01
CA VAL A 66 35.30 3.49 -3.40
C VAL A 66 33.92 2.92 -3.73
N LYS A 67 33.04 3.78 -4.25
CA LYS A 67 31.83 3.35 -4.92
C LYS A 67 32.23 2.72 -6.25
N VAL A 68 32.07 1.41 -6.37
CA VAL A 68 32.07 0.74 -7.68
C VAL A 68 30.79 1.19 -8.38
N ASP A 69 30.92 2.06 -9.37
CA ASP A 69 29.82 2.36 -10.28
C ASP A 69 29.73 1.20 -11.27
N GLU A 70 28.85 0.23 -11.00
CA GLU A 70 28.69 -0.95 -11.85
C GLU A 70 28.05 -0.61 -13.21
N GLY A 71 27.79 0.68 -13.52
CA GLY A 71 27.22 1.12 -14.78
C GLY A 71 25.79 0.63 -15.02
N GLU A 72 25.18 -0.02 -14.01
CA GLU A 72 23.79 -0.43 -14.06
C GLU A 72 22.90 0.82 -13.96
N PRO A 73 21.98 1.02 -14.90
CA PRO A 73 21.04 2.12 -14.80
C PRO A 73 20.19 1.95 -13.54
N ALA A 74 20.10 3.01 -12.73
CA ALA A 74 19.23 3.02 -11.57
C ALA A 74 17.80 2.64 -12.01
N LEU A 75 17.23 1.62 -11.37
CA LEU A 75 15.86 1.22 -11.65
C LEU A 75 14.94 2.44 -11.50
N PRO A 76 13.98 2.65 -12.41
CA PRO A 76 13.07 3.77 -12.31
C PRO A 76 12.29 3.70 -11.00
N MET A 77 12.63 4.57 -10.04
CA MET A 77 11.94 4.67 -8.77
C MET A 77 10.76 5.64 -8.89
N LEU A 78 9.58 5.19 -8.47
CA LEU A 78 8.41 6.08 -8.40
C LEU A 78 8.65 7.21 -7.40
N THR A 79 8.29 8.43 -7.79
CA THR A 79 8.28 9.58 -6.89
C THR A 79 7.33 9.33 -5.71
N GLY A 80 7.45 10.12 -4.64
CA GLY A 80 6.51 10.04 -3.50
C GLY A 80 5.04 10.19 -3.93
N ASP A 81 4.76 11.09 -4.88
CA ASP A 81 3.42 11.30 -5.44
C ASP A 81 2.93 10.12 -6.26
N GLN A 82 3.79 9.57 -7.13
CA GLN A 82 3.44 8.40 -7.92
C GLN A 82 3.15 7.18 -7.03
N ARG A 83 3.92 7.00 -5.94
CA ARG A 83 3.65 5.95 -4.94
C ARG A 83 2.30 6.17 -4.26
N ARG A 84 1.99 7.39 -3.83
CA ARG A 84 0.68 7.73 -3.22
C ARG A 84 -0.47 7.46 -4.18
N ALA A 85 -0.37 7.90 -5.43
CA ALA A 85 -1.39 7.68 -6.45
C ALA A 85 -1.61 6.19 -6.70
N ARG A 86 -0.53 5.41 -6.81
CA ARG A 86 -0.62 3.95 -6.98
C ARG A 86 -1.26 3.26 -5.79
N ILE A 87 -0.96 3.68 -4.57
CA ILE A 87 -1.60 3.16 -3.36
C ILE A 87 -3.09 3.47 -3.37
N ASP A 88 -3.49 4.70 -3.74
CA ASP A 88 -4.89 5.10 -3.79
C ASP A 88 -5.67 4.29 -4.85
N GLU A 89 -5.10 4.13 -6.04
CA GLU A 89 -5.65 3.30 -7.12
C GLU A 89 -5.86 1.84 -6.65
N LEU A 90 -4.83 1.24 -6.04
CA LEU A 90 -4.92 -0.12 -5.50
C LEU A 90 -5.92 -0.23 -4.36
N ALA A 91 -6.05 0.81 -3.53
CA ALA A 91 -7.03 0.83 -2.44
C ALA A 91 -8.47 0.93 -2.97
N GLU A 92 -8.72 1.72 -4.01
CA GLU A 92 -10.02 1.77 -4.70
C GLU A 92 -10.37 0.43 -5.35
N ALA A 93 -9.42 -0.20 -6.05
CA ALA A 93 -9.64 -1.50 -6.69
C ALA A 93 -9.92 -2.61 -5.66
N ASN A 94 -9.18 -2.63 -4.55
CA ASN A 94 -9.42 -3.58 -3.47
C ASN A 94 -10.77 -3.34 -2.77
N ALA A 95 -11.15 -2.08 -2.57
CA ALA A 95 -12.45 -1.76 -2.00
C ALA A 95 -13.60 -2.22 -2.91
N TYR A 96 -13.49 -1.98 -4.23
CA TYR A 96 -14.45 -2.50 -5.21
C TYR A 96 -14.58 -4.02 -5.14
N ARG A 97 -13.46 -4.74 -5.22
CA ARG A 97 -13.45 -6.20 -5.14
C ARG A 97 -14.15 -6.69 -3.87
N ARG A 98 -13.88 -6.05 -2.72
CA ARG A 98 -14.51 -6.44 -1.46
C ARG A 98 -16.02 -6.18 -1.45
N LEU A 99 -16.46 -5.05 -2.00
CA LEU A 99 -17.88 -4.73 -2.13
C LEU A 99 -18.59 -5.75 -3.05
N ASP A 100 -18.00 -6.08 -4.19
CA ASP A 100 -18.55 -7.05 -5.14
C ASP A 100 -18.66 -8.45 -4.52
N GLU A 101 -17.61 -8.92 -3.83
CA GLU A 101 -17.63 -10.17 -3.06
C GLU A 101 -18.76 -10.18 -2.02
N MET A 102 -18.92 -9.09 -1.27
CA MET A 102 -19.93 -8.98 -0.21
C MET A 102 -21.36 -8.93 -0.77
N GLU A 103 -21.58 -8.22 -1.87
CA GLU A 103 -22.89 -8.08 -2.50
C GLU A 103 -23.34 -9.42 -3.08
N ARG A 104 -22.46 -10.11 -3.81
CA ARG A 104 -22.76 -11.45 -4.36
C ARG A 104 -23.03 -12.48 -3.28
N ALA A 105 -22.36 -12.38 -2.15
CA ALA A 105 -22.54 -13.30 -1.03
C ALA A 105 -23.83 -13.05 -0.23
N THR A 106 -24.47 -11.87 -0.38
CA THR A 106 -25.61 -11.47 0.45
C THR A 106 -26.90 -11.42 -0.38
N PRO A 107 -27.86 -12.35 -0.19
CA PRO A 107 -29.09 -12.39 -0.95
C PRO A 107 -29.89 -11.08 -0.86
N GLY A 108 -30.21 -10.49 -2.02
CA GLY A 108 -30.97 -9.23 -2.11
C GLY A 108 -30.17 -7.96 -1.84
N ALA A 109 -28.86 -8.07 -1.61
CA ALA A 109 -27.99 -6.91 -1.50
C ALA A 109 -27.85 -6.16 -2.82
N HIS A 110 -27.72 -4.84 -2.74
CA HIS A 110 -27.67 -3.95 -3.89
C HIS A 110 -27.02 -2.59 -3.56
N PHE A 111 -26.11 -2.56 -2.58
CA PHE A 111 -25.35 -1.37 -2.24
C PHE A 111 -24.39 -0.95 -3.36
N LEU A 112 -23.63 -1.88 -3.93
CA LEU A 112 -22.68 -1.63 -5.00
C LEU A 112 -23.42 -1.40 -6.31
N GLU A 113 -24.31 -2.31 -6.72
CA GLU A 113 -25.08 -2.23 -7.96
C GLU A 113 -25.84 -0.90 -8.09
N LYS A 114 -26.52 -0.46 -7.03
CA LYS A 114 -27.40 0.72 -7.11
C LYS A 114 -26.79 2.02 -6.62
N HIS A 115 -25.73 1.97 -5.81
CA HIS A 115 -25.18 3.17 -5.15
C HIS A 115 -23.66 3.28 -5.30
N GLY A 116 -23.00 2.32 -5.94
CA GLY A 116 -21.55 2.33 -6.10
C GLY A 116 -21.02 3.42 -7.03
N LYS A 117 -19.72 3.66 -6.92
CA LYS A 117 -18.98 4.68 -7.71
C LYS A 117 -19.10 4.47 -9.22
N GLN A 118 -19.26 3.23 -9.69
CA GLN A 118 -19.44 2.91 -11.11
C GLN A 118 -20.75 3.44 -11.71
N THR A 119 -21.76 3.73 -10.88
CA THR A 119 -23.00 4.35 -11.38
C THR A 119 -22.75 5.81 -11.78
N SER A 120 -23.59 6.39 -12.64
CA SER A 120 -23.49 7.79 -13.06
C SER A 120 -24.54 8.68 -12.41
N LEU A 121 -24.29 9.99 -12.36
CA LEU A 121 -25.27 10.95 -11.84
C LEU A 121 -26.57 10.94 -12.65
N GLU A 122 -26.45 10.78 -13.98
CA GLU A 122 -27.58 10.64 -14.90
C GLU A 122 -28.40 9.39 -14.60
N SER A 123 -27.74 8.25 -14.37
CA SER A 123 -28.42 6.99 -14.03
C SER A 123 -29.20 7.10 -12.71
N GLN A 124 -28.66 7.84 -11.72
CA GLN A 124 -29.37 8.10 -10.47
C GLN A 124 -30.57 9.03 -10.69
N ARG A 125 -30.45 10.06 -11.55
CA ARG A 125 -31.58 10.91 -11.94
C ARG A 125 -32.69 10.07 -12.58
N ASP A 126 -32.35 9.24 -13.57
CA ASP A 126 -33.30 8.34 -14.25
C ASP A 126 -33.98 7.39 -13.27
N ARG A 127 -33.22 6.83 -12.32
CA ARG A 127 -33.77 5.99 -11.25
C ARG A 127 -34.81 6.73 -10.41
N THR A 128 -34.59 8.00 -10.06
CA THR A 128 -35.58 8.80 -9.30
C THR A 128 -36.86 9.12 -10.06
N MET A 129 -36.84 9.01 -11.39
CA MET A 129 -37.99 9.31 -12.26
C MET A 129 -38.74 8.03 -12.66
N THR A 130 -38.00 6.95 -12.91
CA THR A 130 -38.55 5.75 -13.56
C THR A 130 -38.46 4.48 -12.70
N GLY A 131 -37.61 4.47 -11.66
CA GLY A 131 -37.25 3.24 -10.96
C GLY A 131 -36.30 2.34 -11.74
N ARG A 132 -35.69 2.85 -12.82
CA ARG A 132 -34.65 2.15 -13.59
C ARG A 132 -33.41 1.92 -12.72
N ASN A 133 -32.93 0.68 -12.69
CA ASN A 133 -31.70 0.31 -12.03
C ASN A 133 -30.49 0.97 -12.73
N PRO A 134 -29.57 1.60 -11.99
CA PRO A 134 -28.51 2.40 -12.58
C PRO A 134 -27.38 1.55 -13.17
N ALA A 135 -27.25 0.28 -12.79
CA ALA A 135 -26.27 -0.65 -13.34
C ALA A 135 -26.87 -1.53 -14.45
N THR A 136 -28.07 -2.09 -14.25
CA THR A 136 -28.67 -3.03 -15.22
C THR A 136 -29.52 -2.34 -16.28
N GLY A 137 -30.00 -1.11 -16.04
CA GLY A 137 -30.90 -0.40 -16.95
C GLY A 137 -32.34 -0.93 -16.96
N GLU A 138 -32.67 -1.92 -16.13
CA GLU A 138 -34.01 -2.49 -16.03
C GLU A 138 -34.91 -1.71 -15.08
N ILE A 139 -36.21 -1.62 -15.39
CA ILE A 139 -37.19 -0.96 -14.50
C ILE A 139 -37.66 -1.96 -13.44
N GLU A 140 -37.30 -1.70 -12.19
CA GLU A 140 -37.74 -2.53 -11.08
C GLU A 140 -39.23 -2.34 -10.80
N ARG A 141 -39.96 -3.44 -10.68
CA ARG A 141 -41.42 -3.43 -10.44
C ARG A 141 -41.77 -4.20 -9.17
N TYR A 142 -42.89 -3.84 -8.55
CA TYR A 142 -43.46 -4.68 -7.50
C TYR A 142 -43.94 -6.00 -8.12
N THR A 143 -43.54 -7.11 -7.53
CA THR A 143 -43.91 -8.46 -7.99
C THR A 143 -45.24 -8.92 -7.39
N THR A 144 -45.62 -8.38 -6.23
CA THR A 144 -46.80 -8.79 -5.47
C THR A 144 -47.52 -7.61 -4.82
N GLY A 145 -48.73 -7.86 -4.32
CA GLY A 145 -49.56 -6.88 -3.61
C GLY A 145 -50.31 -5.90 -4.52
N ARG A 146 -50.96 -4.90 -3.92
CA ARG A 146 -51.82 -3.91 -4.62
C ARG A 146 -51.08 -3.07 -5.66
N ARG A 147 -49.75 -3.03 -5.59
CA ARG A 147 -48.89 -2.27 -6.51
C ARG A 147 -48.19 -3.16 -7.54
N ALA A 148 -48.54 -4.44 -7.63
CA ALA A 148 -47.94 -5.37 -8.58
C ALA A 148 -47.91 -4.78 -10.00
N GLY A 149 -46.77 -4.90 -10.68
CA GLY A 149 -46.52 -4.31 -12.00
C GLY A 149 -46.13 -2.83 -11.99
N GLN A 150 -46.37 -2.07 -10.92
CA GLN A 150 -45.96 -0.66 -10.84
C GLN A 150 -44.43 -0.53 -10.63
N PRO A 151 -43.79 0.51 -11.18
CA PRO A 151 -42.37 0.79 -10.93
C PRO A 151 -42.05 1.11 -9.46
N LYS A 152 -40.90 0.63 -8.98
CA LYS A 152 -40.34 0.91 -7.65
C LYS A 152 -39.51 2.19 -7.67
N ILE A 153 -40.18 3.34 -7.66
CA ILE A 153 -39.50 4.64 -7.68
C ILE A 153 -39.04 5.04 -6.27
N PRO A 154 -37.72 5.20 -6.02
CA PRO A 154 -37.22 5.55 -4.70
C PRO A 154 -37.54 7.01 -4.33
N THR A 155 -37.37 7.36 -3.06
CA THR A 155 -37.52 8.75 -2.57
C THR A 155 -36.30 9.61 -2.89
N ALA A 156 -35.13 8.99 -3.00
CA ALA A 156 -33.89 9.57 -3.48
C ALA A 156 -33.03 8.47 -4.11
N ALA A 157 -32.11 8.84 -4.99
CA ALA A 157 -31.15 7.95 -5.60
C ALA A 157 -29.78 8.61 -5.60
N THR A 158 -28.81 7.94 -5.01
CA THR A 158 -27.48 8.51 -4.74
C THR A 158 -26.38 7.53 -5.06
N ARG A 159 -25.20 8.07 -5.40
CA ARG A 159 -23.98 7.33 -5.70
C ARG A 159 -22.84 7.79 -4.79
N PHE A 160 -21.94 6.87 -4.46
CA PHE A 160 -20.67 7.20 -3.79
C PHE A 160 -19.64 7.76 -4.78
N PHE A 161 -18.76 8.64 -4.31
CA PHE A 161 -17.59 9.09 -5.07
C PHE A 161 -16.43 8.08 -5.03
N SER A 162 -16.41 7.21 -4.02
CA SER A 162 -15.30 6.30 -3.72
C SER A 162 -15.82 4.96 -3.22
N TYR A 163 -15.22 3.87 -3.72
CA TYR A 163 -15.48 2.53 -3.18
C TYR A 163 -14.96 2.39 -1.75
N ARG A 164 -13.86 3.07 -1.44
CA ARG A 164 -13.27 3.06 -0.09
C ARG A 164 -14.23 3.68 0.93
N ASP A 165 -14.87 4.79 0.58
CA ASP A 165 -15.84 5.44 1.46
C ASP A 165 -17.10 4.58 1.65
N GLN A 166 -17.61 3.98 0.57
CA GLN A 166 -18.75 3.06 0.64
C GLN A 166 -18.47 1.85 1.54
N LEU A 167 -17.30 1.21 1.36
CA LEU A 167 -16.87 0.09 2.19
C LEU A 167 -16.69 0.51 3.66
N ASN A 168 -16.14 1.70 3.90
CA ASN A 168 -15.97 2.24 5.24
C ASN A 168 -17.31 2.40 5.98
N VAL A 169 -18.35 2.91 5.29
CA VAL A 169 -19.70 3.04 5.85
C VAL A 169 -20.26 1.67 6.27
N ILE A 170 -20.12 0.65 5.41
CA ILE A 170 -20.57 -0.71 5.74
C ILE A 170 -19.84 -1.25 6.96
N GLN A 171 -18.51 -1.14 6.99
CA GLN A 171 -17.69 -1.64 8.09
C GLN A 171 -18.03 -0.95 9.42
N ARG A 172 -18.26 0.37 9.40
CA ARG A 172 -18.70 1.13 10.56
C ARG A 172 -20.09 0.69 11.03
N ALA A 173 -21.03 0.49 10.12
CA ALA A 173 -22.37 0.01 10.48
C ALA A 173 -22.33 -1.39 11.10
N GLN A 174 -21.51 -2.30 10.55
CA GLN A 174 -21.30 -3.63 11.11
C GLN A 174 -20.63 -3.59 12.49
N LEU A 175 -19.73 -2.64 12.73
CA LEU A 175 -19.14 -2.42 14.04
C LEU A 175 -20.20 -1.96 15.05
N ILE A 176 -21.01 -0.95 14.69
CA ILE A 176 -22.11 -0.44 15.53
C ILE A 176 -23.13 -1.54 15.81
N PHE A 177 -23.47 -2.34 14.81
CA PHE A 177 -24.38 -3.48 14.96
C PHE A 177 -23.89 -4.45 16.03
N ARG A 178 -22.59 -4.80 16.01
CA ARG A 178 -21.99 -5.72 16.99
C ARG A 178 -21.85 -5.12 18.39
N GLN A 179 -21.65 -3.81 18.50
CA GLN A 179 -21.34 -3.13 19.76
C GLN A 179 -22.55 -2.49 20.45
N SER A 180 -23.64 -2.25 19.73
CA SER A 180 -24.78 -1.48 20.24
C SER A 180 -26.09 -2.15 19.85
N SER A 181 -26.68 -1.78 18.71
CA SER A 181 -27.94 -2.37 18.27
C SER A 181 -28.13 -2.25 16.76
N HIS A 182 -29.05 -3.06 16.23
CA HIS A 182 -29.49 -2.96 14.84
C HIS A 182 -30.18 -1.63 14.51
N ALA A 183 -30.82 -1.00 15.49
CA ALA A 183 -31.42 0.31 15.30
C ALA A 183 -30.33 1.39 15.16
N ALA A 184 -29.31 1.35 16.02
CA ALA A 184 -28.20 2.28 15.98
C ALA A 184 -27.39 2.17 14.68
N SER A 185 -27.22 0.96 14.13
CA SER A 185 -26.46 0.76 12.89
C SER A 185 -27.10 1.40 11.65
N LYS A 186 -28.39 1.76 11.72
CA LYS A 186 -29.15 2.38 10.62
C LYS A 186 -29.15 3.91 10.67
N LEU A 187 -28.58 4.51 11.72
CA LEU A 187 -28.53 5.96 11.84
C LEU A 187 -27.53 6.56 10.84
N PRO A 188 -27.83 7.76 10.28
CA PRO A 188 -26.89 8.45 9.40
C PRO A 188 -25.56 8.72 10.11
N MET A 189 -24.45 8.27 9.51
CA MET A 189 -23.11 8.52 10.01
C MET A 189 -22.41 9.61 9.22
N ASN A 190 -21.80 10.56 9.93
CA ASN A 190 -21.01 11.63 9.32
C ASN A 190 -19.63 11.10 8.90
N MET A 191 -19.28 11.29 7.63
CA MET A 191 -18.01 10.84 7.05
C MET A 191 -16.94 11.95 7.04
N GLY A 192 -17.26 13.16 7.48
CA GLY A 192 -16.33 14.28 7.60
C GLY A 192 -15.97 14.97 6.27
N LYS A 193 -16.37 14.39 5.13
CA LYS A 193 -16.16 14.91 3.78
C LYS A 193 -17.36 14.59 2.89
N GLU A 194 -17.42 15.19 1.71
CA GLU A 194 -18.41 14.80 0.70
C GLU A 194 -18.10 13.37 0.24
N ILE A 195 -19.08 12.46 0.36
CA ILE A 195 -18.92 11.03 0.03
C ILE A 195 -19.81 10.57 -1.11
N GLY A 196 -20.78 11.38 -1.52
CA GLY A 196 -21.70 11.02 -2.59
C GLY A 196 -22.60 12.16 -3.01
N GLU A 197 -23.34 11.90 -4.07
CA GLU A 197 -24.25 12.84 -4.72
C GLU A 197 -25.48 12.12 -5.27
N GLY A 198 -26.51 12.87 -5.63
CA GLY A 198 -27.70 12.29 -6.26
C GLY A 198 -28.86 13.25 -6.38
N TYR A 199 -30.06 12.69 -6.52
CA TYR A 199 -31.30 13.43 -6.65
C TYR A 199 -32.38 12.92 -5.70
N LYS A 200 -33.31 13.81 -5.31
CA LYS A 200 -34.61 13.41 -4.73
C LYS A 200 -35.57 12.94 -5.83
N ARG A 201 -36.63 12.22 -5.44
CA ARG A 201 -37.71 11.74 -6.32
C ARG A 201 -38.16 12.82 -7.30
N GLY A 202 -38.32 12.44 -8.56
CA GLY A 202 -38.66 13.36 -9.64
C GLY A 202 -37.46 14.04 -10.29
N GLY A 203 -36.24 13.88 -9.78
CA GLY A 203 -35.00 14.27 -10.46
C GLY A 203 -34.71 15.77 -10.50
N LEU A 204 -35.47 16.59 -9.76
CA LEU A 204 -35.36 18.06 -9.80
C LEU A 204 -34.41 18.63 -8.74
N VAL A 205 -34.19 17.91 -7.63
CA VAL A 205 -33.39 18.40 -6.50
C VAL A 205 -32.09 17.62 -6.41
N TYR A 206 -31.00 18.23 -6.89
CA TYR A 206 -29.62 17.74 -6.77
C TYR A 206 -29.03 18.06 -5.40
N GLY A 207 -28.09 17.24 -4.94
CA GLY A 207 -27.30 17.53 -3.75
C GLY A 207 -26.06 16.66 -3.61
N ARG A 208 -25.15 17.11 -2.73
CA ARG A 208 -23.99 16.34 -2.26
C ARG A 208 -24.12 16.10 -0.77
N GLN A 209 -23.62 14.96 -0.33
CA GLN A 209 -23.84 14.48 1.03
C GLN A 209 -22.55 14.13 1.74
N LYS A 210 -22.51 14.44 3.03
CA LYS A 210 -21.44 14.06 3.96
C LYS A 210 -21.84 12.91 4.88
N LYS A 211 -23.12 12.56 4.87
CA LYS A 211 -23.68 11.48 5.68
C LYS A 211 -24.05 10.30 4.80
N ALA A 212 -23.92 9.11 5.36
CA ALA A 212 -24.32 7.87 4.72
C ALA A 212 -25.08 6.98 5.70
N ILE A 213 -25.92 6.11 5.16
CA ILE A 213 -26.66 5.08 5.90
C ILE A 213 -26.30 3.73 5.30
N ALA A 214 -26.12 2.72 6.15
CA ALA A 214 -26.12 1.33 5.74
C ALA A 214 -27.27 0.58 6.43
N ILE A 215 -27.95 -0.26 5.67
CA ILE A 215 -29.00 -1.15 6.14
C ILE A 215 -28.41 -2.55 6.13
N LEU A 216 -28.35 -3.15 7.32
CA LEU A 216 -27.94 -4.53 7.51
C LEU A 216 -29.17 -5.42 7.72
N ASP A 217 -29.06 -6.70 7.41
CA ASP A 217 -30.05 -7.71 7.78
C ASP A 217 -29.96 -8.05 9.30
N THR A 218 -30.69 -9.09 9.72
CA THR A 218 -30.70 -9.55 11.12
C THR A 218 -29.41 -10.23 11.55
N THR A 219 -28.56 -10.65 10.61
CA THR A 219 -27.25 -11.27 10.87
C THR A 219 -26.11 -10.24 10.89
N GLY A 220 -26.39 -9.00 10.45
CA GLY A 220 -25.39 -7.95 10.27
C GLY A 220 -24.75 -7.94 8.87
N ALA A 221 -25.28 -8.71 7.91
CA ALA A 221 -24.85 -8.65 6.53
C ALA A 221 -25.46 -7.42 5.82
N PRO A 222 -24.69 -6.71 4.98
CA PRO A 222 -25.16 -5.48 4.35
C PRO A 222 -26.14 -5.76 3.21
N ILE A 223 -27.30 -5.11 3.25
CA ILE A 223 -28.31 -5.17 2.19
C ILE A 223 -28.18 -3.97 1.25
N THR A 224 -28.06 -2.77 1.80
CA THR A 224 -27.89 -1.56 0.99
C THR A 224 -27.16 -0.48 1.77
N THR A 225 -26.48 0.41 1.07
CA THR A 225 -25.72 1.52 1.63
C THR A 225 -25.75 2.67 0.65
N PHE A 226 -26.06 3.86 1.12
CA PHE A 226 -26.27 5.04 0.27
C PHE A 226 -25.96 6.34 1.01
N ALA A 227 -25.71 7.39 0.25
CA ALA A 227 -25.56 8.74 0.79
C ALA A 227 -26.93 9.31 1.20
N ASP A 228 -27.03 9.91 2.39
CA ASP A 228 -28.29 10.29 3.06
C ASP A 228 -28.83 11.64 2.57
N PHE A 229 -30.09 11.72 2.10
CA PHE A 229 -30.69 12.86 1.39
C PHE A 229 -32.01 13.38 1.98
#